data_AF-A0A2A6B7N0-F1
#
_entry.id   AF-A0A2A6B7N0-F1
#
_cell.length_a   1.000
_cell.length_b   1.000
_cell.length_c   1.000
_cell.angle_alpha   90.00
_cell.angle_beta   90.00
_cell.angle_gamma   90.00
#
_symmetry.space_group_name_H-M   'P 1'
#
loop_
_entity.id
_entity.type
_entity.pdbx_description
1 polymer ?
#
loop_
_entity_poly.entity_id
_entity_poly.type
_entity_poly.pdbx_seq_one_letter_code
_entity_poly.pdbx_strand_id
1 'polypeptide(L)'
;MYDFALGTFKRVLEEAPKNPRPKGWALRSTKKTGRYDPLARKLVDDLFEQYFSNGKKLRPDEAEKRMRERNDILPAQRMTFDQIRNRITTLLSQKKEHQRKVHGNRQRRYVKLIDDFE
;
A
#
# COMPACT_ATOMS: atom_id res chain seq x y z
N MET A 1 -51.85 -8.03 -27.75
CA MET A 1 -51.23 -9.16 -27.02
C MET A 1 -49.75 -8.91 -26.66
N TYR A 2 -49.21 -7.71 -26.86
CA TYR A 2 -47.82 -7.34 -26.49
C TYR A 2 -47.72 -6.48 -25.21
N ASP A 3 -48.83 -5.96 -24.69
CA ASP A 3 -48.82 -5.07 -23.52
C ASP A 3 -48.75 -5.83 -22.18
N PHE A 4 -49.22 -7.07 -22.14
CA PHE A 4 -49.19 -7.90 -20.94
C PHE A 4 -47.75 -8.35 -20.58
N ALA A 5 -46.94 -8.66 -21.61
CA ALA A 5 -45.55 -9.09 -21.43
C ALA A 5 -44.63 -7.94 -20.98
N LEU A 6 -44.84 -6.72 -21.47
CA LEU A 6 -44.06 -5.54 -21.05
C LEU A 6 -44.47 -5.04 -19.66
N GLY A 7 -45.76 -5.09 -19.33
CA GLY A 7 -46.26 -4.69 -18.01
C GLY A 7 -45.78 -5.61 -16.88
N THR A 8 -45.71 -6.92 -17.14
CA THR A 8 -45.19 -7.91 -16.17
C THR A 8 -43.68 -7.76 -15.97
N PHE A 9 -42.91 -7.52 -17.03
CA PHE A 9 -41.45 -7.34 -16.92
C PHE A 9 -41.07 -6.10 -16.11
N LYS A 10 -41.79 -4.98 -16.27
CA LYS A 10 -41.55 -3.76 -15.47
C LYS A 10 -41.84 -3.96 -13.98
N ARG A 11 -42.92 -4.68 -13.64
CA ARG A 11 -43.28 -4.96 -12.23
C ARG A 11 -42.22 -5.80 -11.52
N VAL A 12 -41.65 -6.79 -12.20
CA VAL A 12 -40.58 -7.64 -11.68
C VAL A 12 -39.28 -6.86 -11.42
N LEU A 13 -38.98 -5.84 -12.22
CA LEU A 13 -37.82 -4.97 -11.99
C LEU A 13 -38.04 -3.96 -10.86
N GLU A 14 -39.28 -3.49 -10.64
CA GLU A 14 -39.62 -2.59 -9.54
C GLU A 14 -39.77 -3.29 -8.18
N GLU A 15 -40.21 -4.55 -8.17
CA GLU A 15 -40.27 -5.40 -6.96
C GLU A 15 -38.92 -6.06 -6.62
N ALA A 16 -37.88 -5.87 -7.43
CA ALA A 16 -36.54 -6.31 -7.08
C ALA A 16 -36.17 -5.65 -5.74
N PRO A 17 -35.91 -6.42 -4.67
CA PRO A 17 -35.51 -5.84 -3.40
C PRO A 17 -34.28 -5.00 -3.69
N LYS A 18 -34.32 -3.70 -3.35
CA LYS A 18 -33.12 -2.86 -3.26
C LYS A 18 -32.22 -3.56 -2.27
N ASN A 19 -31.36 -4.42 -2.77
CA ASN A 19 -30.46 -5.24 -2.00
C ASN A 19 -29.23 -4.36 -1.75
N PRO A 20 -29.09 -3.66 -0.60
CA PRO A 20 -27.79 -3.16 -0.23
C PRO A 20 -26.95 -4.42 -0.05
N ARG A 21 -26.12 -4.72 -1.06
CA ARG A 21 -25.24 -5.89 -1.10
C ARG A 21 -24.74 -6.18 0.32
N PRO A 22 -24.92 -7.38 0.89
CA PRO A 22 -24.59 -7.62 2.28
C PRO A 22 -23.14 -7.20 2.55
N LYS A 23 -22.92 -6.40 3.61
CA LYS A 23 -21.57 -6.01 4.06
C LYS A 23 -20.75 -7.29 4.28
N GLY A 24 -19.90 -7.65 3.32
CA GLY A 24 -19.18 -8.93 3.32
C GLY A 24 -19.02 -9.61 1.96
N TRP A 25 -19.75 -9.18 0.93
CA TRP A 25 -19.62 -9.71 -0.44
C TRP A 25 -18.37 -9.28 -1.19
N ALA A 26 -17.66 -8.28 -0.67
CA ALA A 26 -16.30 -8.03 -1.11
C ALA A 26 -15.42 -9.12 -0.50
N LEU A 27 -15.09 -10.15 -1.28
CA LEU A 27 -13.94 -10.99 -1.02
C LEU A 27 -12.70 -10.08 -1.08
N ARG A 28 -12.39 -9.39 0.02
CA ARG A 28 -11.09 -8.75 0.18
C ARG A 28 -10.11 -9.90 0.17
N SER A 29 -9.31 -10.02 -0.88
CA SER A 29 -8.34 -11.11 -0.95
C SER A 29 -7.57 -11.11 0.36
N THR A 30 -7.68 -12.18 1.14
CA THR A 30 -6.85 -12.42 2.33
C THR A 30 -5.45 -12.86 1.92
N LYS A 31 -5.10 -12.76 0.62
CA LYS A 31 -3.71 -12.83 0.16
C LYS A 31 -2.93 -11.86 1.02
N LYS A 32 -2.17 -12.42 1.95
CA LYS A 32 -1.16 -11.70 2.69
C LYS A 32 -0.39 -10.92 1.65
N THR A 33 -0.31 -9.61 1.83
CA THR A 33 0.42 -8.68 0.96
C THR A 33 1.94 -8.90 1.11
N GLY A 34 2.38 -10.15 1.08
CA GLY A 34 3.76 -10.57 0.98
C GLY A 34 4.01 -10.95 -0.46
N ARG A 35 4.17 -9.96 -1.34
CA ARG A 35 4.55 -10.20 -2.74
C ARG A 35 5.99 -10.74 -2.87
N TYR A 36 6.76 -10.68 -1.76
CA TYR A 36 8.18 -10.99 -1.67
C TYR A 36 8.45 -11.84 -0.44
N ASP A 37 9.50 -12.65 -0.50
CA ASP A 37 10.02 -13.40 0.65
C ASP A 37 10.38 -12.41 1.79
N PRO A 38 9.98 -12.69 3.04
CA PRO A 38 10.22 -11.79 4.17
C PRO A 38 11.71 -11.54 4.43
N LEU A 39 12.58 -12.53 4.19
CA LEU A 39 14.03 -12.40 4.40
C LEU A 39 14.63 -11.42 3.40
N ALA A 40 14.27 -11.58 2.13
CA ALA A 40 14.71 -10.69 1.06
C ALA A 40 14.19 -9.27 1.27
N ARG A 41 12.91 -9.13 1.63
CA ARG A 41 12.32 -7.83 1.94
C ARG A 41 13.05 -7.13 3.10
N LYS A 42 13.34 -7.84 4.17
CA LYS A 42 14.03 -7.28 5.34
C LYS A 42 15.41 -6.75 4.97
N LEU A 43 16.15 -7.46 4.12
CA LEU A 43 17.45 -6.99 3.63
C LEU A 43 17.34 -5.65 2.88
N VAL A 44 16.35 -5.49 2.00
CA VAL A 44 16.14 -4.21 1.29
C VAL A 44 15.78 -3.10 2.27
N ASP A 45 14.92 -3.39 3.24
CA ASP A 45 14.50 -2.42 4.26
C ASP A 45 15.70 -1.98 5.13
N ASP A 46 16.55 -2.92 5.57
CA ASP A 46 17.75 -2.65 6.39
C ASP A 46 18.79 -1.82 5.60
N LEU A 47 19.08 -2.20 4.35
CA LEU A 47 19.97 -1.42 3.47
C LEU A 47 19.41 -0.02 3.20
N PHE A 48 18.09 0.08 3.04
CA PHE A 48 17.45 1.36 2.81
C PHE A 48 17.64 2.29 4.01
N GLU A 49 17.39 1.82 5.24
CA GLU A 49 17.59 2.62 6.44
C GLU A 49 19.07 3.01 6.62
N GLN A 50 20.01 2.10 6.35
CA GLN A 50 21.45 2.42 6.43
C GLN A 50 21.85 3.56 5.48
N TYR A 51 21.42 3.49 4.22
CA TYR A 51 21.73 4.53 3.23
C TYR A 51 20.99 5.83 3.53
N PHE A 52 19.73 5.73 3.96
CA PHE A 52 18.89 6.87 4.27
C PHE A 52 19.43 7.66 5.46
N SER A 53 19.91 6.99 6.51
CA SER A 53 20.61 7.62 7.65
C SER A 53 21.89 8.34 7.21
N ASN A 54 22.58 7.81 6.20
CA ASN A 54 23.76 8.45 5.60
C ASN A 54 23.41 9.57 4.59
N GLY A 55 22.13 9.90 4.42
CA GLY A 55 21.66 10.91 3.46
C GLY A 55 21.77 10.49 1.99
N LYS A 56 22.10 9.22 1.70
CA LYS A 56 22.26 8.69 0.35
C LYS A 56 21.03 7.89 -0.06
N LYS A 57 20.72 7.87 -1.36
CA LYS A 57 19.67 7.01 -1.90
C LYS A 57 20.23 5.63 -2.21
N LEU A 58 19.59 4.59 -1.70
CA LEU A 58 19.91 3.21 -2.06
C LEU A 58 19.69 2.99 -3.57
N ARG A 59 20.74 2.53 -4.27
CA ARG A 59 20.61 2.10 -5.67
C ARG A 59 20.06 0.67 -5.72
N PRO A 60 19.07 0.38 -6.59
CA PRO A 60 18.54 -0.97 -6.71
C PRO A 60 19.61 -2.00 -7.15
N ASP A 61 20.55 -1.59 -8.01
CA ASP A 61 21.68 -2.43 -8.44
C ASP A 61 22.52 -2.95 -7.26
N GLU A 62 22.81 -2.05 -6.31
CA GLU A 62 23.61 -2.38 -5.13
C GLU A 62 22.86 -3.33 -4.20
N ALA A 63 21.57 -3.09 -3.98
CA ALA A 63 20.72 -3.96 -3.19
C ALA A 63 20.59 -5.36 -3.82
N GLU A 64 20.50 -5.45 -5.14
CA GLU A 64 20.49 -6.72 -5.85
C GLU A 64 21.82 -7.47 -5.69
N LYS A 65 22.95 -6.76 -5.85
CA LYS A 65 24.27 -7.35 -5.65
C LYS A 65 24.43 -7.91 -4.23
N ARG A 66 24.03 -7.13 -3.22
CA ARG A 66 24.06 -7.55 -1.81
C ARG A 66 23.15 -8.75 -1.53
N MET A 67 22.00 -8.86 -2.21
CA MET A 67 21.15 -10.04 -2.14
C MET A 67 21.81 -11.27 -2.75
N ARG A 68 22.50 -11.12 -3.89
CA ARG A 68 23.17 -12.22 -4.58
C ARG A 68 24.39 -12.74 -3.81
N GLU A 69 25.09 -11.85 -3.12
CA GLU A 69 26.24 -12.16 -2.25
C GLU A 69 25.84 -12.96 -1.01
N ARG A 70 24.59 -12.87 -0.55
CA ARG A 70 24.11 -13.72 0.55
C ARG A 70 23.76 -15.12 0.06
N ASN A 71 24.45 -16.11 0.62
CA ASN A 71 24.13 -17.52 0.43
C ASN A 71 22.86 -17.94 1.19
N ASP A 72 22.45 -17.18 2.20
CA ASP A 72 21.25 -17.44 3.01
C ASP A 72 19.95 -17.25 2.23
N ILE A 73 19.97 -16.49 1.13
CA ILE A 73 18.80 -16.20 0.31
C ILE A 73 18.86 -17.05 -0.95
N LEU A 74 17.98 -18.05 -1.02
CA LEU A 74 17.85 -18.89 -2.19
C LEU A 74 17.48 -18.05 -3.41
N PRO A 75 17.95 -18.40 -4.63
CA PRO A 75 17.61 -17.67 -5.85
C PRO A 75 16.11 -17.43 -6.05
N ALA A 76 15.26 -18.39 -5.66
CA ALA A 76 13.80 -18.27 -5.74
C ALA A 76 13.19 -17.23 -4.76
N GLN A 77 13.92 -16.90 -3.69
CA GLN A 77 13.51 -15.91 -2.69
C GLN A 77 14.06 -14.52 -2.98
N ARG A 78 15.05 -14.41 -3.88
CA ARG A 78 15.67 -13.13 -4.23
C ARG A 78 14.64 -12.22 -4.90
N MET A 79 14.62 -10.97 -4.49
CA MET A 79 13.83 -9.96 -5.17
C MET A 79 14.52 -9.59 -6.48
N THR A 80 13.74 -9.43 -7.54
CA THR A 80 14.26 -8.92 -8.82
C THR A 80 14.54 -7.43 -8.75
N PHE A 81 15.34 -6.91 -9.68
CA PHE A 81 15.65 -5.49 -9.79
C PHE A 81 14.41 -4.59 -9.69
N ASP A 82 13.35 -4.88 -10.46
CA ASP A 82 12.12 -4.10 -10.45
C ASP A 82 11.38 -4.17 -9.11
N GLN A 83 11.40 -5.32 -8.46
CA GLN A 83 10.78 -5.51 -7.16
C GLN A 83 11.51 -4.68 -6.10
N ILE A 84 12.85 -4.67 -6.14
CA ILE A 84 13.70 -3.84 -5.28
C ILE A 84 13.41 -2.35 -5.53
N ARG A 85 13.39 -1.92 -6.79
CA ARG A 85 13.08 -0.52 -7.19
C ARG A 85 11.70 -0.08 -6.67
N ASN A 86 10.68 -0.92 -6.84
CA ASN A 86 9.33 -0.64 -6.36
C ASN A 86 9.26 -0.57 -4.84
N ARG A 87 9.99 -1.45 -4.14
CA ARG A 87 10.10 -1.42 -2.68
C ARG A 87 10.73 -0.12 -2.18
N ILE A 88 11.88 0.27 -2.74
CA ILE A 88 12.58 1.52 -2.40
C ILE A 88 11.67 2.74 -2.62
N THR A 89 10.96 2.78 -3.75
CA THR A 89 10.03 3.88 -4.07
C THR A 89 8.89 3.96 -3.04
N THR A 90 8.36 2.81 -2.63
CA THR A 90 7.32 2.72 -1.59
C THR A 90 7.85 3.22 -0.25
N LEU A 91 9.05 2.80 0.17
CA LEU A 91 9.68 3.22 1.42
C LEU A 91 9.93 4.74 1.45
N LEU A 92 10.41 5.31 0.35
CA LEU A 92 10.58 6.77 0.21
C LEU A 92 9.25 7.51 0.35
N SER A 93 8.18 7.01 -0.27
CA SER A 93 6.85 7.60 -0.15
C SER A 93 6.36 7.57 1.30
N GLN A 94 6.49 6.42 1.97
CA GLN A 94 6.10 6.24 3.38
C GLN A 94 6.86 7.18 4.31
N LYS A 95 8.19 7.32 4.15
CA LYS A 95 9.00 8.24 4.96
C LYS A 95 8.57 9.70 4.73
N LYS A 96 8.34 10.11 3.47
CA LYS A 96 7.85 11.46 3.15
C LYS A 96 6.47 11.72 3.75
N GLU A 97 5.56 10.77 3.67
CA GLU A 97 4.23 10.88 4.28
C GLU A 97 4.31 10.97 5.80
N HIS A 98 5.16 10.16 6.43
CA HIS A 98 5.40 10.22 7.87
C HIS A 98 5.92 11.61 8.29
N GLN A 99 6.91 12.14 7.57
CA GLN A 99 7.43 13.49 7.81
C GLN A 99 6.36 14.57 7.66
N ARG A 100 5.52 14.48 6.62
CA ARG A 100 4.37 15.39 6.42
C ARG A 100 3.35 15.32 7.56
N LYS A 101 3.05 14.12 8.07
CA LYS A 101 2.13 13.98 9.21
C LYS A 101 2.74 14.56 10.48
N VAL A 102 4.03 14.34 10.74
CA VAL A 102 4.74 14.92 11.89
C VAL A 102 4.77 16.45 11.80
N HIS A 103 5.12 17.02 10.63
CA HIS A 103 5.20 18.48 10.43
C HIS A 103 3.82 19.15 10.34
N GLY A 104 2.84 18.52 9.67
CA GLY A 104 1.47 19.03 9.57
C GLY A 104 0.71 19.00 10.90
N ASN A 105 0.97 18.02 11.77
CA ASN A 105 0.43 18.04 13.14
C ASN A 105 1.08 19.12 14.00
N ARG A 106 2.31 19.54 13.71
CA ARG A 106 2.98 20.61 14.44
C ARG A 106 2.32 21.96 14.16
N GLN A 107 1.96 22.25 12.90
CA GLN A 107 1.20 23.45 12.53
C GLN A 107 -0.18 23.53 13.20
N ARG A 108 -0.95 22.43 13.22
CA ARG A 108 -2.27 22.39 13.89
C ARG A 108 -2.20 22.62 15.40
N ARG A 109 -1.07 22.27 16.03
CA ARG A 109 -0.86 22.44 17.47
C ARG A 109 -0.67 23.91 17.86
N TYR A 110 -0.04 24.71 16.97
CA TYR A 110 0.12 26.15 17.20
C TYR A 110 -1.16 26.95 16.92
N VAL A 111 -1.98 26.53 15.94
CA VAL A 111 -3.26 27.22 15.65
C VAL A 111 -4.22 27.13 16.84
N LYS A 112 -4.35 25.96 17.47
CA LYS A 112 -5.21 25.81 18.66
C LYS A 112 -4.77 26.67 19.85
N LEU A 113 -3.46 26.84 20.04
CA LEU A 113 -2.92 27.68 21.11
C LEU A 113 -3.16 29.18 20.88
N ILE A 114 -3.54 29.60 19.68
CA ILE A 114 -3.85 31.01 19.39
C ILE A 114 -5.34 31.27 19.64
N ASP A 115 -6.21 30.32 19.26
CA ASP A 115 -7.67 30.42 19.47
C ASP A 115 -8.07 30.34 20.97
N ASP A 116 -7.24 29.74 21.84
CA ASP A 116 -7.49 29.65 23.29
C ASP A 116 -7.12 30.95 24.07
N PHE A 117 -6.66 32.01 23.39
CA PHE A 117 -6.24 33.30 23.98
C PHE A 117 -7.16 34.49 23.61
N GLU A 118 -8.30 34.25 22.97
CA GLU A 118 -9.35 35.24 22.69
C GLU A 118 -10.58 35.01 23.58
#